data_AF-A0A432ZZI2-F1
#
_entry.id   AF-A0A432ZZI2-F1
#
_cell.length_a   1.000
_cell.length_b   1.000
_cell.length_c   1.000
_cell.angle_alpha   90.00
_cell.angle_beta   90.00
_cell.angle_gamma   90.00
#
_symmetry.space_group_name_H-M   'P 1'
#
loop_
_entity.id
_entity.type
_entity.pdbx_description
1 polymer ?
#
loop_
_entity_poly.entity_id
_entity_poly.type
_entity_poly.pdbx_seq_one_letter_code
_entity_poly.pdbx_strand_id
1 'polypeptide(L)'
;MDDLDLFKDELKFWRTTATTQVGTMPPPPMIIELYLDTSELTQSQVLVVIDETMRRNRVDLAGSGSGGSFVGGRHGGGDGYGQRSILLESWMLNLTQPCPDPPPDLPVVYKKSIIFFRSLYAYVRLLPAFQLQRRLRKMKGLANLRLGYRLVAAPTLRNDEIPI
;
A
#
# COMPACT_ATOMS: atom_id res chain seq x y z
N MET A 1 -8.26 5.07 20.51
CA MET A 1 -6.83 4.87 20.85
C MET A 1 -6.35 3.49 20.35
N ASP A 2 -7.26 2.72 19.77
CA ASP A 2 -7.12 1.31 19.39
C ASP A 2 -6.54 1.09 17.99
N ASP A 3 -6.49 2.12 17.15
CA ASP A 3 -5.93 2.03 15.79
C ASP A 3 -4.45 1.65 15.82
N LEU A 4 -3.68 2.15 16.80
CA LEU A 4 -2.24 1.85 16.88
C LEU A 4 -1.98 0.38 17.20
N ASP A 5 -2.88 -0.27 17.94
CA ASP A 5 -2.76 -1.68 18.31
C ASP A 5 -3.00 -2.61 17.11
N LEU A 6 -3.85 -2.21 16.17
CA LEU A 6 -4.11 -2.96 14.93
C LEU A 6 -2.85 -3.15 14.09
N PHE A 7 -1.97 -2.14 14.05
CA PHE A 7 -0.74 -2.18 13.23
C PHE A 7 0.47 -2.77 13.96
N LYS A 8 0.39 -3.04 15.27
CA LYS A 8 1.55 -3.48 16.06
C LYS A 8 2.14 -4.78 15.56
N ASP A 9 1.30 -5.73 15.17
CA ASP A 9 1.73 -7.04 14.71
C ASP A 9 2.36 -6.96 13.32
N GLU A 10 1.77 -6.20 12.40
CA GLU A 10 2.33 -5.99 11.06
C GLU A 10 3.69 -5.26 11.14
N LEU A 11 3.79 -4.22 11.98
CA LEU A 11 5.02 -3.43 12.14
C LEU A 11 6.12 -4.15 12.93
N LYS A 12 5.81 -5.27 13.59
CA LYS A 12 6.75 -6.02 14.42
C LYS A 12 8.00 -6.45 13.66
N PHE A 13 7.84 -6.82 12.39
CA PHE A 13 8.94 -7.23 11.52
C PHE A 13 9.98 -6.11 11.39
N TRP A 14 9.58 -4.94 10.85
CA TRP A 14 10.49 -3.82 10.66
C TRP A 14 11.08 -3.29 11.96
N ARG A 15 10.28 -3.23 13.04
CA ARG A 15 10.78 -2.82 14.36
C ARG A 15 11.91 -3.73 14.85
N THR A 16 11.73 -5.05 14.73
CA THR A 16 12.72 -6.03 15.17
C THR A 16 13.98 -5.94 14.32
N THR A 17 13.83 -5.89 12.99
CA THR A 17 14.97 -5.80 12.06
C THR A 17 15.76 -4.51 12.25
N ALA A 18 15.08 -3.37 12.40
CA ALA A 18 15.74 -2.07 12.61
C ALA A 18 16.49 -1.98 13.94
N THR A 19 16.11 -2.75 14.97
CA THR A 19 16.78 -2.73 16.29
C THR A 19 17.93 -3.74 16.36
N THR A 20 17.77 -4.92 15.76
CA THR A 20 18.75 -6.02 15.85
C THR A 20 19.92 -5.84 14.87
N GLN A 21 19.71 -5.19 13.72
CA GLN A 21 20.72 -5.07 12.65
C GLN A 21 21.40 -3.70 12.60
N VAL A 22 21.33 -2.91 13.67
CA VAL A 22 21.95 -1.58 13.75
C VAL A 22 23.47 -1.71 13.52
N GLY A 23 23.97 -1.18 12.40
CA GLY A 23 25.40 -1.09 12.08
C GLY A 23 25.97 -2.20 11.19
N THR A 24 25.18 -3.22 10.80
CA THR A 24 25.66 -4.30 9.91
C THR A 24 25.08 -4.23 8.50
N MET A 25 23.78 -3.93 8.38
CA MET A 25 23.08 -3.74 7.10
C MET A 25 21.88 -2.80 7.32
N PRO A 26 21.52 -1.93 6.35
CA PRO A 26 20.30 -1.15 6.47
C PRO A 26 19.07 -2.08 6.57
N PRO A 27 18.06 -1.73 7.38
CA PRO A 27 16.84 -2.52 7.44
C PRO A 27 16.12 -2.49 6.09
N PRO A 28 15.36 -3.54 5.76
CA PRO A 28 14.59 -3.57 4.52
C PRO A 28 13.61 -2.40 4.45
N PRO A 29 13.33 -1.89 3.24
CA PRO A 29 12.37 -0.82 3.05
C PRO A 29 10.99 -1.24 3.56
N MET A 30 10.24 -0.29 4.08
CA MET A 30 8.83 -0.49 4.41
C MET A 30 7.98 0.10 3.30
N ILE A 31 7.24 -0.75 2.59
CA ILE A 31 6.36 -0.33 1.52
C ILE A 31 4.93 -0.34 2.04
N ILE A 32 4.23 0.78 1.90
CA ILE A 32 2.81 0.94 2.22
C ILE A 32 2.06 1.10 0.90
N GLU A 33 1.22 0.13 0.58
CA GLU A 33 0.44 0.14 -0.65
C GLU A 33 -1.00 0.46 -0.33
N LEU A 34 -1.58 1.42 -1.06
CA LEU A 34 -2.99 1.74 -1.04
C LEU A 34 -3.62 1.17 -2.30
N TYR A 35 -4.65 0.36 -2.13
CA TYR A 35 -5.32 -0.31 -3.23
C TYR A 35 -6.84 -0.12 -3.15
N LEU A 36 -7.48 -0.07 -4.31
CA LEU A 36 -8.93 -0.13 -4.44
C LEU A 36 -9.35 -1.60 -4.50
N ASP A 37 -10.06 -2.05 -3.48
CA ASP A 37 -10.69 -3.36 -3.45
C ASP A 37 -11.93 -3.35 -4.34
N THR A 38 -11.94 -4.26 -5.30
CA THR A 38 -13.01 -4.47 -6.28
C THR A 38 -13.64 -5.86 -6.18
N SER A 39 -13.31 -6.62 -5.13
CA SER A 39 -13.83 -7.97 -4.90
C SER A 39 -15.35 -8.03 -4.74
N GLU A 40 -15.97 -6.98 -4.19
CA GLU A 40 -17.41 -6.89 -3.97
C GLU A 40 -18.20 -6.38 -5.21
N LEU A 41 -17.54 -6.11 -6.34
CA LEU A 41 -18.21 -5.67 -7.56
C LEU A 41 -19.04 -6.80 -8.19
N THR A 42 -20.30 -6.50 -8.51
CA THR A 42 -21.18 -7.44 -9.22
C THR A 42 -20.86 -7.49 -10.72
N GLN A 43 -21.27 -8.56 -11.41
CA GLN A 43 -21.08 -8.70 -12.87
C GLN A 43 -21.75 -7.60 -13.70
N SER A 44 -22.72 -6.88 -13.12
CA SER A 44 -23.41 -5.74 -13.72
C SER A 44 -22.70 -4.40 -13.50
N GLN A 45 -21.69 -4.35 -12.63
CA GLN A 45 -20.91 -3.16 -12.33
C GLN A 45 -19.61 -3.19 -13.12
N VAL A 46 -19.28 -2.09 -13.79
CA VAL A 46 -18.04 -1.94 -14.56
C VAL A 46 -17.30 -0.73 -14.05
N LEU A 47 -15.99 -0.88 -13.84
CA LEU A 47 -15.13 0.22 -13.49
C LEU A 47 -14.68 0.98 -14.75
N VAL A 48 -14.77 2.30 -14.69
CA VAL A 48 -14.37 3.19 -15.79
C VAL A 48 -13.43 4.24 -15.24
N VAL A 49 -12.24 4.32 -15.83
CA VAL A 49 -11.27 5.40 -15.58
C VAL A 49 -11.51 6.50 -16.60
N ILE A 50 -11.55 7.73 -16.12
CA ILE A 50 -11.63 8.92 -16.96
C ILE A 50 -10.26 9.54 -16.97
N ASP A 51 -9.63 9.61 -18.15
CA ASP A 51 -8.32 10.23 -18.29
C ASP A 51 -8.42 11.77 -18.35
N GLU A 52 -7.27 12.43 -18.39
CA GLU A 52 -7.16 13.89 -18.47
C GLU A 52 -7.80 14.47 -19.74
N THR A 53 -7.91 13.65 -20.80
CA THR A 53 -8.57 14.01 -22.06
C THR A 53 -10.09 13.74 -22.05
N MET A 54 -10.66 13.44 -20.87
CA MET A 54 -12.07 13.08 -20.65
C MET A 54 -12.51 11.80 -21.37
N ARG A 55 -11.57 10.95 -21.81
CA ARG A 55 -11.92 9.65 -22.41
C ARG A 55 -12.21 8.64 -21.30
N ARG A 56 -13.19 7.79 -21.58
CA ARG A 56 -13.71 6.76 -20.66
C ARG A 56 -13.14 5.41 -21.05
N ASN A 57 -12.20 4.92 -20.26
CA ASN A 57 -11.56 3.61 -20.47
C ASN A 57 -12.14 2.61 -19.46
N ARG A 58 -12.68 1.49 -19.95
CA ARG A 58 -13.16 0.41 -19.07
C ARG A 58 -11.95 -0.35 -18.51
N VAL A 59 -11.96 -0.61 -17.22
CA VAL A 59 -10.93 -1.43 -16.57
C VAL A 59 -11.35 -2.88 -16.69
N ASP A 60 -10.50 -3.70 -17.31
CA ASP A 60 -10.73 -5.14 -17.41
C ASP A 60 -10.30 -5.82 -16.10
N LEU A 61 -11.29 -6.30 -15.34
CA LEU A 61 -11.09 -6.99 -14.07
C LEU A 61 -10.99 -8.52 -14.25
N ALA A 62 -11.21 -9.04 -15.46
CA ALA A 62 -11.25 -10.48 -15.74
C ALA A 62 -9.85 -11.11 -15.95
N GLY A 63 -8.84 -10.30 -16.30
CA GLY A 63 -7.47 -10.75 -16.54
C GLY A 63 -6.66 -11.09 -15.28
N SER A 64 -7.12 -10.72 -14.09
CA SER A 64 -6.38 -10.89 -12.81
C SER A 64 -6.32 -12.34 -12.28
N GLY A 65 -6.78 -13.34 -13.03
CA GLY A 65 -6.90 -14.72 -12.53
C GLY A 65 -6.74 -15.82 -13.58
N SER A 66 -6.20 -15.54 -14.77
CA SER A 66 -6.08 -16.56 -15.82
C SER A 66 -4.83 -16.36 -16.67
N GLY A 67 -3.74 -17.04 -16.30
CA GLY A 67 -2.58 -17.16 -17.18
C GLY A 67 -1.28 -17.56 -16.50
N GLY A 68 -1.08 -18.86 -16.24
CA GLY A 68 0.26 -19.38 -16.01
C GLY A 68 0.37 -20.60 -15.11
N SER A 69 -0.09 -21.76 -15.57
CA SER A 69 0.48 -23.04 -15.17
C SER A 69 2.01 -22.99 -15.31
N PHE A 70 2.79 -23.30 -14.27
CA PHE A 70 3.86 -24.31 -14.27
C PHE A 70 4.64 -24.34 -12.93
N VAL A 71 4.62 -25.53 -12.32
CA VAL A 71 5.60 -26.15 -11.39
C VAL A 71 5.69 -25.66 -9.93
N GLY A 72 5.02 -26.41 -9.04
CA GLY A 72 5.69 -27.08 -7.91
C GLY A 72 5.65 -26.39 -6.54
N GLY A 73 4.71 -26.79 -5.68
CA GLY A 73 4.77 -26.50 -4.25
C GLY A 73 3.44 -26.74 -3.51
N ARG A 74 3.18 -27.99 -3.12
CA ARG A 74 2.03 -28.37 -2.29
C ARG A 74 2.15 -27.77 -0.89
N HIS A 75 1.24 -26.88 -0.50
CA HIS A 75 0.69 -26.81 0.87
C HIS A 75 -0.55 -25.90 0.93
N GLY A 76 -1.64 -26.44 1.50
CA GLY A 76 -2.73 -25.71 2.18
C GLY A 76 -3.77 -25.04 1.28
N GLY A 77 -4.97 -25.61 1.22
CA GLY A 77 -6.08 -25.12 0.41
C GLY A 77 -6.84 -23.93 1.00
N GLY A 78 -7.51 -23.19 0.10
CA GLY A 78 -8.48 -22.15 0.45
C GLY A 78 -8.45 -20.99 -0.56
N ASP A 79 -9.47 -20.92 -1.40
CA ASP A 79 -9.89 -19.78 -2.25
C ASP A 79 -8.96 -19.27 -3.35
N GLY A 80 -9.17 -19.84 -4.54
CA GLY A 80 -8.83 -19.23 -5.83
C GLY A 80 -9.74 -18.04 -6.20
N TYR A 81 -9.93 -17.08 -5.30
CA TYR A 81 -10.38 -15.73 -5.65
C TYR A 81 -9.12 -14.88 -5.85
N GLY A 82 -8.62 -14.82 -7.10
CA GLY A 82 -7.60 -13.84 -7.48
C GLY A 82 -8.05 -12.47 -6.98
N GLN A 83 -7.28 -11.88 -6.07
CA GLN A 83 -7.69 -10.65 -5.38
C GLN A 83 -7.81 -9.53 -6.40
N ARG A 84 -9.05 -9.18 -6.78
CA ARG A 84 -9.36 -8.07 -7.66
C ARG A 84 -9.11 -6.77 -6.91
N SER A 85 -7.86 -6.31 -6.92
CA SER A 85 -7.45 -5.06 -6.31
C SER A 85 -6.67 -4.22 -7.31
N ILE A 86 -6.86 -2.91 -7.29
CA ILE A 86 -6.15 -1.98 -8.17
C ILE A 86 -5.22 -1.15 -7.29
N LEU A 87 -3.92 -1.24 -7.54
CA LEU A 87 -2.93 -0.42 -6.84
C LEU A 87 -3.15 1.06 -7.21
N LEU A 88 -3.29 1.91 -6.20
CA LEU A 88 -3.45 3.36 -6.38
C LEU A 88 -2.16 4.10 -6.03
N GLU A 89 -1.55 3.75 -4.91
CA GLU A 89 -0.35 4.41 -4.41
C GLU A 89 0.58 3.39 -3.74
N SER A 90 1.89 3.56 -3.92
CA SER A 90 2.92 2.77 -3.24
C SER A 90 3.94 3.73 -2.61
N TRP A 91 4.07 3.64 -1.29
CA TRP A 91 4.91 4.51 -0.47
C TRP A 91 6.06 3.72 0.10
N MET A 92 7.27 4.08 -0.26
CA MET A 92 8.47 3.41 0.22
C MET A 92 9.17 4.26 1.28
N LEU A 93 9.30 3.71 2.49
CA LEU A 93 10.05 4.30 3.59
C LEU A 93 11.38 3.57 3.76
N ASN A 94 12.47 4.32 3.57
CA ASN A 94 13.83 3.80 3.62
C ASN A 94 14.61 4.44 4.77
N LEU A 95 15.42 3.62 5.44
CA LEU A 95 16.40 4.08 6.41
C LEU A 95 17.80 3.85 5.83
N THR A 96 18.38 4.91 5.27
CA THR A 96 19.72 4.86 4.68
C THR A 96 20.80 4.91 5.77
N GLN A 97 21.78 3.99 5.69
CA GLN A 97 23.00 3.98 6.50
C GLN A 97 24.21 4.38 5.64
N PRO A 98 25.30 4.92 6.24
CA PRO A 98 25.59 4.94 7.67
C PRO A 98 24.94 6.10 8.43
N CYS A 99 24.64 5.86 9.71
CA CYS A 99 24.36 6.92 10.67
C CYS A 99 25.55 7.88 10.67
N PRO A 100 25.35 9.21 10.59
CA PRO A 100 26.48 10.14 10.61
C PRO A 100 27.31 9.96 11.88
N ASP A 101 28.63 10.08 11.75
CA ASP A 101 29.59 10.08 12.86
C ASP A 101 30.15 11.51 13.00
N PRO A 102 29.88 12.23 14.11
CA PRO A 102 29.17 11.78 15.31
C PRO A 102 27.65 11.60 15.12
N PRO A 103 27.00 10.74 15.93
CA PRO A 103 25.56 10.55 15.90
C PRO A 103 24.78 11.87 16.05
N PRO A 104 23.63 12.00 15.36
CA PRO A 104 22.86 13.23 15.42
C PRO A 104 22.18 13.38 16.78
N ASP A 105 22.10 14.62 17.27
CA ASP A 105 21.48 14.93 18.54
C ASP A 105 19.97 14.60 18.53
N LEU A 106 19.51 13.86 19.53
CA LEU A 106 18.13 13.32 19.59
C LEU A 106 17.04 14.42 19.52
N PRO A 107 17.16 15.56 20.22
CA PRO A 107 16.23 16.68 20.08
C PRO A 107 16.16 17.22 18.65
N VAL A 108 17.28 17.25 17.92
CA VAL A 108 17.31 17.72 16.53
C VAL A 108 16.59 16.74 15.62
N VAL A 109 16.87 15.44 15.75
CA VAL A 109 16.17 14.38 15.02
C VAL A 109 14.68 14.44 15.31
N TYR A 110 14.29 14.55 16.58
CA TYR A 110 12.89 14.63 16.99
C TYR A 110 12.18 15.86 16.39
N LYS A 111 12.82 17.04 16.43
CA LYS A 111 12.28 18.27 15.82
C LYS A 111 12.09 18.11 14.31
N LYS A 112 13.06 17.53 13.61
CA LYS A 112 12.96 17.26 12.15
C LYS A 112 11.86 16.23 11.85
N SER A 113 11.79 15.13 12.59
CA SER A 113 10.76 14.10 12.43
C SER A 113 9.35 14.65 12.63
N ILE A 114 9.13 15.50 13.63
CA ILE A 114 7.84 16.17 13.83
C ILE A 114 7.43 16.97 12.59
N ILE A 115 8.34 17.78 12.05
CA ILE A 115 8.05 18.61 10.88
C ILE A 115 7.77 17.71 9.66
N PHE A 116 8.58 16.67 9.48
CA PHE A 116 8.40 15.67 8.42
C PHE A 116 7.00 15.03 8.48
N PHE A 117 6.59 14.50 9.63
CA PHE A 117 5.27 13.86 9.75
C PHE A 117 4.11 14.84 9.56
N ARG A 118 4.26 16.12 9.97
CA ARG A 118 3.25 17.15 9.67
C ARG A 118 3.17 17.45 8.18
N SER A 119 4.31 17.56 7.50
CA SER A 119 4.33 17.74 6.04
C SER A 119 3.75 16.53 5.31
N LEU A 120 4.09 15.30 5.74
CA LEU A 120 3.57 14.07 5.15
C LEU A 120 2.05 13.99 5.31
N TYR A 121 1.53 14.31 6.50
CA TYR A 121 0.10 14.35 6.77
C TYR A 121 -0.65 15.35 5.89
N ALA A 122 -0.07 16.54 5.67
CA ALA A 122 -0.62 17.52 4.75
C ALA A 122 -0.56 17.02 3.29
N TYR A 123 0.57 16.44 2.90
CA TYR A 123 0.83 15.94 1.54
C TYR A 123 -0.13 14.82 1.14
N VAL A 124 -0.33 13.81 2.00
CA VAL A 124 -1.27 12.69 1.73
C VAL A 124 -2.68 13.18 1.42
N ARG A 125 -3.10 14.30 2.00
CA ARG A 125 -4.44 14.87 1.77
C ARG A 125 -4.61 15.60 0.44
N LEU A 126 -3.51 15.93 -0.22
CA LEU A 126 -3.53 16.54 -1.55
C LEU A 126 -3.63 15.48 -2.64
N LEU A 127 -3.28 14.23 -2.33
CA LEU A 127 -3.21 13.17 -3.32
C LEU A 127 -4.57 12.66 -3.79
N PRO A 128 -4.64 12.10 -5.02
CA PRO A 128 -5.88 11.60 -5.60
C PRO A 128 -6.54 10.50 -4.76
N ALA A 129 -5.79 9.60 -4.12
CA ALA A 129 -6.40 8.53 -3.32
C ALA A 129 -7.19 9.07 -2.13
N PHE A 130 -6.74 10.16 -1.50
CA PHE A 130 -7.50 10.82 -0.43
C PHE A 130 -8.81 11.44 -0.96
N GLN A 131 -8.77 12.04 -2.15
CA GLN A 131 -9.97 12.56 -2.79
C GLN A 131 -10.95 11.44 -3.15
N LEU A 132 -10.44 10.32 -3.67
CA LEU A 132 -11.22 9.12 -3.96
C LEU A 132 -11.87 8.58 -2.69
N GLN A 133 -11.10 8.43 -1.60
CA GLN A 133 -11.62 7.99 -0.30
C GLN A 133 -12.76 8.90 0.18
N ARG A 134 -12.60 10.23 0.07
CA ARG A 134 -13.64 11.19 0.44
C ARG A 134 -14.89 11.04 -0.43
N ARG A 135 -14.75 10.75 -1.73
CA ARG A 135 -15.88 10.49 -2.64
C ARG A 135 -16.58 9.18 -2.29
N LEU A 136 -15.83 8.09 -2.08
CA LEU A 136 -16.37 6.78 -1.69
C LEU A 136 -17.13 6.87 -0.35
N ARG A 137 -16.61 7.61 0.64
CA ARG A 137 -17.30 7.86 1.92
C ARG A 137 -18.61 8.63 1.78
N LYS A 138 -18.80 9.42 0.72
CA LYS A 138 -20.07 10.11 0.42
C LYS A 138 -21.05 9.21 -0.32
N MET A 139 -20.56 8.28 -1.12
CA MET A 139 -21.34 7.32 -1.93
C MET A 139 -21.77 6.07 -1.14
N LYS A 140 -21.77 6.12 0.20
CA LYS A 140 -22.06 4.97 1.09
C LYS A 140 -23.25 4.14 0.58
N GLY A 141 -22.97 2.90 0.16
CA GLY A 141 -23.97 1.92 -0.29
C GLY A 141 -24.19 1.80 -1.79
N LEU A 142 -23.62 2.68 -2.63
CA LEU A 142 -23.83 2.67 -4.09
C LEU A 142 -22.69 2.03 -4.88
N ALA A 143 -21.48 2.03 -4.33
CA ALA A 143 -20.31 1.43 -4.93
C ALA A 143 -19.78 0.38 -3.96
N ASN A 144 -19.82 -0.90 -4.36
CA ASN A 144 -19.20 -2.00 -3.63
C ASN A 144 -17.66 -1.95 -3.74
N LEU A 145 -17.11 -0.77 -3.44
CA LEU A 145 -15.72 -0.40 -3.61
C LEU A 145 -15.20 0.07 -2.26
N ARG A 146 -14.05 -0.47 -1.85
CA ARG A 146 -13.41 -0.13 -0.58
C ARG A 146 -11.96 0.21 -0.82
N LEU A 147 -11.43 1.15 -0.04
CA LEU A 147 -10.01 1.45 -0.05
C LEU A 147 -9.35 0.59 1.02
N GLY A 148 -8.40 -0.24 0.61
CA GLY A 148 -7.56 -1.05 1.49
C GLY A 148 -6.12 -0.52 1.55
N TYR A 149 -5.36 -1.05 2.50
CA TYR A 149 -3.92 -0.83 2.59
C TYR A 149 -3.23 -2.17 2.89
N ARG A 150 -1.95 -2.28 2.55
CA ARG A 150 -1.10 -3.41 2.97
C ARG A 150 0.36 -2.98 3.14
N LEU A 151 1.08 -3.68 4.00
CA LEU A 151 2.50 -3.45 4.28
C LEU A 151 3.36 -4.55 3.63
N VAL A 152 4.41 -4.17 2.91
CA VAL A 152 5.29 -5.10 2.18
C VAL A 152 6.77 -4.78 2.42
N ALA A 153 7.57 -5.80 2.73
CA ALA A 153 8.99 -5.64 3.11
C ALA A 153 9.97 -5.66 1.93
N ALA A 154 9.49 -6.02 0.75
CA ALA A 154 10.24 -6.01 -0.49
C ALA A 154 9.32 -5.45 -1.59
N PRO A 155 9.84 -4.73 -2.60
CA PRO A 155 9.05 -4.41 -3.78
C PRO A 155 8.79 -5.73 -4.50
N THR A 156 7.71 -6.41 -4.12
CA THR A 156 7.24 -7.57 -4.83
C THR A 156 6.74 -7.06 -6.17
N LEU A 157 7.48 -7.34 -7.25
CA LEU A 157 6.91 -7.34 -8.60
C LEU A 157 5.81 -8.41 -8.60
N ARG A 158 4.63 -8.04 -8.14
CA ARG A 158 3.45 -8.89 -8.17
C ARG A 158 2.85 -8.73 -9.56
N ASN A 159 2.89 -9.82 -10.31
CA ASN A 159 2.32 -9.93 -11.67
C ASN A 159 0.79 -9.75 -11.71
N ASP A 160 0.14 -9.53 -10.56
CA ASP A 160 -1.30 -9.43 -10.40
C ASP A 160 -1.81 -7.98 -10.30
N GLU A 161 -0.91 -6.99 -10.46
CA GLU A 161 -1.27 -5.57 -10.36
C GLU A 161 -1.28 -4.90 -11.72
N ILE A 162 -2.41 -4.29 -12.06
CA ILE A 162 -2.55 -3.51 -13.29
C ILE A 162 -1.96 -2.12 -13.01
N PRO A 163 -0.80 -1.75 -13.58
CA PRO A 163 -0.40 -0.36 -13.60
C PRO A 163 -1.41 0.40 -14.47
N ILE A 164 -1.97 1.49 -13.94
CA ILE A 164 -2.82 2.42 -14.70
C ILE A 164 -1.93 3.30 -15.56
#